data_AF-A0A1S2LXG7-F1
#
_entry.id   AF-A0A1S2LXG7-F1
#
_cell.length_a   1.000
_cell.length_b   1.000
_cell.length_c   1.000
_cell.angle_alpha   90.00
_cell.angle_beta   90.00
_cell.angle_gamma   90.00
#
_symmetry.space_group_name_H-M   'P 1'
#
loop_
_entity.id
_entity.type
_entity.pdbx_description
1 polymer ?
#
loop_
_entity_poly.entity_id
_entity_poly.type
_entity_poly.pdbx_seq_one_letter_code
_entity_poly.pdbx_strand_id
1 'polypeptide(L)'
;MHSFEPPFYYQCPYCNGTSYYGDTRNYTLNPYQSYPFQTYPTYQNNSYNRQNFYYRESTISLQNTAKTQWEGHYLDIDGNSGEVILWPRLGSGAYWKLTDHGDNIVSLQNTAKTQWEGHYLDIDGNSGEVILWPRLGSGGYWKITDHDDGRVSLQNTAKTKWEGYYLDLDGNTGEVILWPRLGSGGYWKVTRANGPTNGPDCSVTGGKGKKLDSGTVGIRDVLDLEYLIYECAIEVKPLIANINTGGTYSLSATNRGATAIWPIIPEASRYVFSVYVENKTLWVELEMQHRTLQGGLPPKFVWRKTWGAKTRVGSWSGLKF
;
A
#
# COMPACT_ATOMS: atom_id res chain seq x y z
N MET A 1 1.74 51.29 -47.66
CA MET A 1 1.64 52.26 -46.54
C MET A 1 0.81 51.58 -45.46
N HIS A 2 1.43 50.79 -44.59
CA HIS A 2 2.00 51.18 -43.29
C HIS A 2 1.00 51.82 -42.34
N SER A 3 0.55 51.04 -41.36
CA SER A 3 0.75 51.34 -39.93
C SER A 3 0.53 50.07 -39.11
N PHE A 4 1.61 49.57 -38.51
CA PHE A 4 1.61 48.50 -37.52
C PHE A 4 1.33 49.11 -36.14
N GLU A 5 0.41 48.53 -35.38
CA GLU A 5 0.32 48.73 -33.92
C GLU A 5 0.91 47.51 -33.18
N PRO A 6 1.63 47.70 -32.06
CA PRO A 6 2.32 46.62 -31.36
C PRO A 6 1.40 45.87 -30.39
N PRO A 7 1.64 44.56 -30.11
CA PRO A 7 0.94 43.86 -29.04
C PRO A 7 1.52 44.21 -27.66
N PHE A 8 0.61 44.46 -26.72
CA PHE A 8 0.92 44.62 -25.29
C PHE A 8 1.49 43.31 -24.71
N TYR A 9 2.74 43.37 -24.24
CA TYR A 9 3.35 42.33 -23.41
C TYR A 9 2.84 42.45 -21.97
N TYR A 10 2.15 41.42 -21.48
CA TYR A 10 1.90 41.26 -20.05
C TYR A 10 3.12 40.62 -19.39
N GLN A 11 3.71 41.32 -18.41
CA GLN A 11 4.84 40.83 -17.62
C GLN A 11 4.38 39.77 -16.62
N CYS A 12 5.08 38.64 -16.58
CA CYS A 12 5.00 37.63 -15.53
C CYS A 12 6.10 37.92 -14.49
N PRO A 13 5.80 38.28 -13.24
CA PRO A 13 6.82 38.38 -12.21
C PRO A 13 6.99 37.01 -11.55
N TYR A 14 8.24 36.53 -11.58
CA TYR A 14 8.77 35.29 -10.97
C TYR A 14 8.72 34.01 -11.82
N CYS A 15 9.58 33.96 -12.83
CA CYS A 15 10.27 32.74 -13.25
C CYS A 15 11.73 33.10 -13.58
N ASN A 16 12.67 32.66 -12.76
CA ASN A 16 14.05 32.37 -13.11
C ASN A 16 14.64 31.53 -11.94
N GLY A 17 15.35 30.43 -12.14
CA GLY A 17 16.07 30.05 -13.34
C GLY A 17 16.13 28.55 -13.57
N THR A 18 16.27 28.26 -14.85
CA THR A 18 16.83 27.04 -15.42
C THR A 18 18.26 26.82 -14.92
N SER A 19 18.57 25.59 -14.50
CA SER A 19 19.95 25.11 -14.40
C SER A 19 20.32 24.42 -15.71
N TYR A 20 21.32 24.96 -16.40
CA TYR A 20 22.08 24.22 -17.40
C TYR A 20 23.57 24.55 -17.22
N TYR A 21 24.37 23.50 -17.32
CA TYR A 21 25.81 23.41 -17.06
C TYR A 21 26.65 24.55 -17.63
N GLY A 22 27.64 24.99 -16.85
CA GLY A 22 28.67 25.93 -17.26
C GLY A 22 29.86 25.89 -16.31
N ASP A 23 30.80 25.00 -16.64
CA ASP A 23 32.16 24.89 -16.11
C ASP A 23 32.90 26.25 -16.14
N THR A 24 33.53 26.66 -15.03
CA THR A 24 34.97 27.01 -14.95
C THR A 24 35.36 27.84 -13.71
N ARG A 25 36.48 27.39 -13.10
CA ARG A 25 37.58 28.14 -12.44
C ARG A 25 37.42 28.64 -10.99
N ASN A 26 38.06 27.85 -10.11
CA ASN A 26 39.20 28.22 -9.25
C ASN A 26 39.33 29.69 -8.80
N TYR A 27 39.04 29.94 -7.52
CA TYR A 27 39.83 30.87 -6.70
C TYR A 27 39.96 30.35 -5.26
N THR A 28 41.20 29.95 -4.95
CA THR A 28 41.97 30.13 -3.70
C THR A 28 41.31 29.92 -2.34
N LEU A 29 41.78 28.84 -1.69
CA LEU A 29 41.86 28.60 -0.25
C LEU A 29 42.26 29.84 0.56
N ASN A 30 41.51 30.13 1.62
CA ASN A 30 42.00 30.81 2.81
C ASN A 30 41.83 29.85 4.01
N PRO A 31 42.91 29.39 4.66
CA PRO A 31 42.83 28.57 5.86
C PRO A 31 42.63 29.47 7.08
N TYR A 32 42.10 28.91 8.16
CA TYR A 32 41.75 29.58 9.43
C TYR A 32 40.37 30.23 9.48
N GLN A 33 39.36 29.41 9.78
CA GLN A 33 38.51 29.60 10.96
C GLN A 33 37.58 28.39 11.13
N SER A 34 37.96 27.51 12.05
CA SER A 34 37.12 26.43 12.54
C SER A 34 36.09 26.97 13.52
N TYR A 35 34.83 27.00 13.12
CA TYR A 35 33.69 27.02 14.04
C TYR A 35 32.95 25.68 13.92
N PRO A 36 32.57 25.02 15.02
CA PRO A 36 31.74 23.82 14.94
C PRO A 36 30.34 24.24 14.53
N PHE A 37 29.99 24.01 13.26
CA PHE A 37 28.59 24.01 12.85
C PHE A 37 27.91 22.80 13.49
N GLN A 38 27.25 23.08 14.61
CA GLN A 38 26.24 22.20 15.17
C GLN A 38 25.05 22.24 14.20
N THR A 39 25.05 21.32 13.22
CA THR A 39 23.91 21.12 12.34
C THR A 39 22.77 20.54 13.15
N TYR A 40 21.88 21.41 13.62
CA TYR A 40 20.52 21.00 13.94
C TYR A 40 19.93 20.39 12.67
N PRO A 41 19.36 19.18 12.70
CA PRO A 41 18.61 18.68 11.55
C PRO A 41 17.42 19.61 11.37
N THR A 42 17.51 20.49 10.37
CA THR A 42 16.36 21.19 9.83
C THR A 42 15.44 20.10 9.28
N TYR A 43 14.38 19.80 10.02
CA TYR A 43 13.24 19.06 9.50
C TYR A 43 12.75 19.82 8.26
N GLN A 44 13.18 19.38 7.08
CA GLN A 44 12.49 19.74 5.85
C GLN A 44 11.08 19.17 5.97
N ASN A 45 10.16 20.10 6.15
CA ASN A 45 8.73 19.88 6.24
C ASN A 45 8.27 19.41 4.84
N ASN A 46 8.38 18.11 4.60
CA ASN A 46 8.00 17.45 3.35
C ASN A 46 6.47 17.37 3.22
N SER A 47 5.84 18.47 2.83
CA SER A 47 4.44 18.46 2.36
C SER A 47 4.25 17.61 1.10
N TYR A 48 5.32 17.41 0.30
CA TYR A 48 5.33 16.55 -0.89
C TYR A 48 5.30 15.04 -0.60
N ASN A 49 5.45 14.59 0.65
CA ASN A 49 5.45 13.14 0.98
C ASN A 49 4.14 12.61 1.58
N ARG A 50 3.13 13.44 1.87
CA ARG A 50 1.83 12.94 2.37
C ARG A 50 0.93 12.40 1.26
N GLN A 51 0.94 13.01 0.07
CA GLN A 51 0.04 12.64 -1.03
C GLN A 51 0.40 11.28 -1.67
N ASN A 52 1.70 10.94 -1.74
CA ASN A 52 2.17 9.69 -2.34
C ASN A 52 2.00 8.42 -1.46
N PHE A 53 1.61 8.57 -0.19
CA PHE A 53 1.50 7.43 0.73
C PHE A 53 0.09 6.84 0.79
N TYR A 54 -0.91 7.53 0.24
CA TYR A 54 -2.31 7.15 0.44
C TYR A 54 -2.88 6.15 -0.59
N TYR A 55 -2.23 5.97 -1.75
CA TYR A 55 -2.88 5.31 -2.90
C TYR A 55 -2.02 4.29 -3.67
N ARG A 56 -0.91 3.79 -3.10
CA ARG A 56 -0.29 2.55 -3.63
C ARG A 56 -1.35 1.44 -3.68
N GLU A 57 -1.26 0.56 -4.69
CA GLU A 57 -2.26 -0.48 -4.97
C GLU A 57 -2.90 -1.03 -3.69
N SER A 58 -4.18 -0.71 -3.48
CA SER A 58 -4.87 -1.03 -2.23
C SER A 58 -6.34 -1.32 -2.47
N THR A 59 -6.90 -2.22 -1.67
CA THR A 59 -8.34 -2.43 -1.64
C THR A 59 -8.98 -1.41 -0.70
N ILE A 60 -9.96 -0.68 -1.21
CA ILE A 60 -10.68 0.37 -0.50
C ILE A 60 -12.19 0.15 -0.55
N SER A 61 -12.91 0.85 0.29
CA SER A 61 -14.33 1.15 0.12
C SER A 61 -14.56 2.66 0.13
N LEU A 62 -15.59 3.09 -0.59
CA LEU A 62 -16.01 4.49 -0.69
C LEU A 62 -17.37 4.60 -0.02
N GLN A 63 -17.45 5.37 1.06
CA GLN A 63 -18.67 5.58 1.82
C GLN A 63 -19.18 7.01 1.61
N ASN A 64 -20.46 7.15 1.28
CA ASN A 64 -21.10 8.44 1.11
C ASN A 64 -21.12 9.22 2.43
N THR A 65 -20.83 10.51 2.36
CA THR A 65 -20.82 11.44 3.51
C THR A 65 -21.89 12.52 3.44
N ALA A 66 -22.72 12.54 2.39
CA ALA A 66 -23.82 13.49 2.28
C ALA A 66 -24.85 13.24 3.39
N LYS A 67 -25.30 14.32 4.04
CA LYS A 67 -26.35 14.30 5.07
C LYS A 67 -27.73 14.11 4.45
N THR A 68 -27.97 12.95 3.89
CA THR A 68 -29.23 12.51 3.30
C THR A 68 -29.60 11.14 3.87
N GLN A 69 -30.73 10.55 3.45
CA GLN A 69 -31.07 9.17 3.81
C GLN A 69 -30.05 8.12 3.33
N TRP A 70 -29.13 8.52 2.45
CA TRP A 70 -28.07 7.69 1.90
C TRP A 70 -26.73 7.86 2.64
N GLU A 71 -26.68 8.64 3.72
CA GLU A 71 -25.47 8.80 4.53
C GLU A 71 -24.95 7.44 5.00
N GLY A 72 -23.63 7.24 4.93
CA GLY A 72 -23.01 5.98 5.37
C GLY A 72 -23.21 4.79 4.42
N HIS A 73 -23.91 4.95 3.30
CA HIS A 73 -24.00 3.91 2.28
C HIS A 73 -22.70 3.82 1.49
N TYR A 74 -22.42 2.64 0.93
CA TYR A 74 -21.19 2.35 0.21
C TYR A 74 -21.44 2.34 -1.29
N LEU A 75 -20.46 2.84 -2.06
CA LEU A 75 -20.38 2.58 -3.50
C LEU A 75 -20.14 1.09 -3.72
N ASP A 76 -21.16 0.38 -4.18
CA ASP A 76 -21.22 -1.07 -4.33
C ASP A 76 -21.64 -1.40 -5.78
N ILE A 77 -21.68 -2.69 -6.08
CA ILE A 77 -22.23 -3.21 -7.33
C ILE A 77 -23.35 -4.19 -7.00
N ASP A 78 -24.43 -4.18 -7.78
CA ASP A 78 -25.38 -5.29 -7.71
C ASP A 78 -24.71 -6.55 -8.27
N GLY A 79 -24.62 -7.59 -7.46
CA GLY A 79 -23.91 -8.83 -7.81
C GLY A 79 -24.54 -9.58 -9.00
N ASN A 80 -25.81 -9.31 -9.32
CA ASN A 80 -26.52 -9.97 -10.42
C ASN A 80 -26.44 -9.15 -11.71
N SER A 81 -26.76 -7.85 -11.65
CA SER A 81 -26.83 -6.97 -12.84
C SER A 81 -25.52 -6.28 -13.17
N GLY A 82 -24.61 -6.11 -12.20
CA GLY A 82 -23.37 -5.34 -12.38
C GLY A 82 -23.57 -3.83 -12.33
N GLU A 83 -24.78 -3.38 -12.00
CA GLU A 83 -25.11 -1.96 -11.83
C GLU A 83 -24.32 -1.37 -10.66
N VAL A 84 -23.84 -0.14 -10.82
CA VAL A 84 -23.16 0.59 -9.75
C VAL A 84 -24.21 1.25 -8.87
N ILE A 85 -24.24 0.88 -7.59
CA ILE A 85 -25.32 1.25 -6.67
C ILE A 85 -24.77 1.81 -5.36
N LEU A 86 -25.68 2.34 -4.54
CA LEU A 86 -25.45 2.50 -3.11
C LEU A 86 -26.01 1.33 -2.31
N TRP A 87 -25.20 0.79 -1.41
CA TRP A 87 -25.63 -0.25 -0.49
C TRP A 87 -25.44 0.16 0.98
N PRO A 88 -26.44 -0.06 1.86
CA PRO A 88 -26.38 0.36 3.28
C PRO A 88 -25.35 -0.43 4.11
N ARG A 89 -24.76 -1.49 3.56
CA ARG A 89 -23.80 -2.36 4.27
C ARG A 89 -22.55 -2.51 3.43
N LEU A 90 -21.42 -2.78 4.09
CA LEU A 90 -20.18 -3.07 3.38
C LEU A 90 -20.23 -4.52 2.84
N GLY A 91 -20.77 -4.68 1.63
CA GLY A 91 -20.83 -5.94 0.90
C GLY A 91 -19.52 -6.27 0.18
N SER A 92 -19.43 -7.45 -0.44
CA SER A 92 -18.27 -7.84 -1.24
C SER A 92 -18.08 -6.95 -2.47
N GLY A 93 -19.16 -6.43 -3.05
CA GLY A 93 -19.12 -5.53 -4.21
C GLY A 93 -18.66 -4.11 -3.89
N ALA A 94 -18.68 -3.69 -2.63
CA ALA A 94 -18.21 -2.38 -2.20
C ALA A 94 -16.68 -2.27 -2.05
N TYR A 95 -15.94 -3.34 -2.34
CA TYR A 95 -14.49 -3.35 -2.32
C TYR A 95 -13.88 -3.13 -3.70
N TRP A 96 -13.06 -2.09 -3.79
CA TRP A 96 -12.42 -1.63 -5.01
C TRP A 96 -10.91 -1.72 -4.87
N LYS A 97 -10.22 -2.41 -5.78
CA LYS A 97 -8.79 -2.28 -5.96
C LYS A 97 -8.53 -0.91 -6.61
N LEU A 98 -8.00 0.01 -5.82
CA LEU A 98 -7.49 1.29 -6.29
C LEU A 98 -6.07 1.09 -6.82
N THR A 99 -5.84 1.54 -8.06
CA THR A 99 -4.51 1.60 -8.68
C THR A 99 -4.17 3.05 -8.99
N ASP A 100 -3.01 3.50 -8.54
CA ASP A 100 -2.48 4.84 -8.79
C ASP A 100 -1.63 4.85 -10.07
N HIS A 101 -1.90 5.83 -10.94
CA HIS A 101 -1.26 6.02 -12.23
C HIS A 101 -0.34 7.26 -12.24
N GLY A 102 -0.16 7.94 -11.10
CA GLY A 102 0.56 9.20 -10.98
C GLY A 102 -0.35 10.41 -11.18
N ASP A 103 0.15 11.61 -10.82
CA ASP A 103 -0.54 12.89 -10.96
C ASP A 103 -1.95 12.95 -10.35
N ASN A 104 -2.17 12.19 -9.26
CA ASN A 104 -3.46 12.00 -8.61
C ASN A 104 -4.53 11.38 -9.52
N ILE A 105 -4.12 10.55 -10.49
CA ILE A 105 -5.02 9.79 -11.35
C ILE A 105 -5.08 8.36 -10.86
N VAL A 106 -6.29 7.85 -10.64
CA VAL A 106 -6.54 6.49 -10.15
C VAL A 106 -7.53 5.76 -11.03
N SER A 107 -7.49 4.42 -10.96
CA SER A 107 -8.57 3.55 -11.45
C SER A 107 -9.10 2.69 -10.32
N LEU A 108 -10.39 2.39 -10.34
CA LEU A 108 -11.06 1.57 -9.34
C LEU A 108 -11.57 0.29 -10.00
N GLN A 109 -11.11 -0.86 -9.53
CA GLN A 109 -11.46 -2.17 -10.08
C GLN A 109 -12.23 -2.99 -9.04
N ASN A 110 -13.38 -3.54 -9.41
CA ASN A 110 -14.19 -4.35 -8.51
C ASN A 110 -13.47 -5.65 -8.10
N THR A 111 -13.60 -6.04 -6.83
CA THR A 111 -12.91 -7.21 -6.27
C THR A 111 -13.86 -8.33 -5.84
N ALA A 112 -15.17 -8.16 -6.03
CA ALA A 112 -16.13 -9.19 -5.66
C ALA A 112 -15.93 -10.45 -6.51
N LYS A 113 -16.06 -11.62 -5.90
CA LYS A 113 -15.99 -12.92 -6.58
C LYS A 113 -17.29 -13.22 -7.33
N THR A 114 -17.58 -12.42 -8.35
CA THR A 114 -18.72 -12.55 -9.25
C THR A 114 -18.24 -12.49 -10.71
N GLN A 115 -19.15 -12.58 -11.67
CA GLN A 115 -18.83 -12.36 -13.09
C GLN A 115 -18.30 -10.95 -13.40
N TRP A 116 -18.45 -10.01 -12.46
CA TRP A 116 -17.99 -8.63 -12.54
C TRP A 116 -16.62 -8.42 -11.90
N GLU A 117 -15.97 -9.48 -11.38
CA GLU A 117 -14.62 -9.39 -10.84
C GLU A 117 -13.67 -8.77 -11.87
N GLY A 118 -12.84 -7.82 -11.44
CA GLY A 118 -11.87 -7.20 -12.33
C GLY A 118 -12.43 -6.15 -13.28
N HIS A 119 -13.74 -5.86 -13.24
CA HIS A 119 -14.32 -4.76 -14.00
C HIS A 119 -14.02 -3.42 -13.35
N TYR A 120 -13.89 -2.37 -14.15
CA TYR A 120 -13.53 -1.03 -13.71
C TYR A 120 -14.76 -0.16 -13.51
N LEU A 121 -14.76 0.68 -12.48
CA LEU A 121 -15.67 1.81 -12.38
C LEU A 121 -15.34 2.79 -13.51
N ASP A 122 -16.23 2.87 -14.49
CA ASP A 122 -16.05 3.62 -15.73
C ASP A 122 -17.31 4.48 -15.97
N ILE A 123 -17.30 5.25 -17.05
CA ILE A 123 -18.46 6.00 -17.52
C ILE A 123 -18.74 5.62 -18.97
N ASP A 124 -20.02 5.54 -19.35
CA ASP A 124 -20.35 5.53 -20.76
C ASP A 124 -20.09 6.94 -21.34
N GLY A 125 -19.18 7.03 -22.32
CA GLY A 125 -18.76 8.31 -22.88
C GLY A 125 -19.86 9.08 -23.61
N ASN A 126 -20.97 8.42 -24.00
CA ASN A 126 -22.08 9.05 -24.70
C ASN A 126 -23.16 9.54 -23.72
N SER A 127 -23.59 8.69 -22.79
CA SER A 127 -24.68 8.95 -21.85
C SER A 127 -24.20 9.61 -20.54
N GLY A 128 -22.95 9.38 -20.13
CA GLY A 128 -22.41 9.81 -18.84
C GLY A 128 -22.83 8.93 -17.66
N GLU A 129 -23.48 7.79 -17.94
CA GLU A 129 -23.86 6.81 -16.94
C GLU A 129 -22.62 6.17 -16.31
N VAL A 130 -22.66 5.98 -14.99
CA VAL A 130 -21.58 5.31 -14.24
C VAL A 130 -21.79 3.80 -14.34
N ILE A 131 -20.80 3.10 -14.87
CA ILE A 131 -20.94 1.69 -15.26
C ILE A 131 -19.75 0.85 -14.76
N LEU A 132 -19.91 -0.48 -14.85
CA LEU A 132 -18.79 -1.40 -14.84
C LEU A 132 -18.33 -1.72 -16.27
N TRP A 133 -17.04 -1.59 -16.52
CA TRP A 133 -16.45 -1.94 -17.81
C TRP A 133 -15.37 -3.03 -17.68
N PRO A 134 -15.35 -4.08 -18.52
CA PRO A 134 -14.41 -5.20 -18.39
C PRO A 134 -12.94 -4.84 -18.66
N ARG A 135 -12.65 -3.61 -19.09
CA ARG A 135 -11.30 -3.13 -19.42
C ARG A 135 -11.14 -1.72 -18.87
N LEU A 136 -9.90 -1.29 -18.64
CA LEU A 136 -9.64 0.10 -18.27
C LEU A 136 -9.75 0.99 -19.52
N GLY A 137 -10.93 1.57 -19.73
CA GLY A 137 -11.18 2.56 -20.77
C GLY A 137 -10.78 3.97 -20.33
N SER A 138 -10.91 4.95 -21.22
CA SER A 138 -10.61 6.35 -20.86
C SER A 138 -11.52 6.89 -19.76
N GLY A 139 -12.76 6.39 -19.64
CA GLY A 139 -13.69 6.80 -18.59
C GLY A 139 -13.41 6.18 -17.22
N GLY A 140 -12.58 5.13 -17.14
CA GLY A 140 -12.19 4.47 -15.89
C GLY A 140 -11.04 5.16 -15.14
N TYR A 141 -10.55 6.29 -15.64
CA TYR A 141 -9.53 7.11 -15.00
C TYR A 141 -10.17 8.30 -14.27
N TRP A 142 -9.87 8.39 -12.99
CA TRP A 142 -10.44 9.37 -12.08
C TRP A 142 -9.34 10.21 -11.45
N LYS A 143 -9.47 11.53 -11.52
CA LYS A 143 -8.64 12.43 -10.73
C LYS A 143 -9.15 12.44 -9.29
N ILE A 144 -8.34 11.93 -8.38
CA ILE A 144 -8.64 11.93 -6.94
C ILE A 144 -8.15 13.24 -6.31
N THR A 145 -8.95 13.81 -5.40
CA THR A 145 -8.56 14.98 -4.60
C THR A 145 -8.83 14.68 -3.14
N ASP A 146 -7.78 14.73 -2.30
CA ASP A 146 -7.89 14.67 -0.84
C ASP A 146 -8.26 16.07 -0.30
N HIS A 147 -9.24 16.13 0.60
CA HIS A 147 -9.73 17.37 1.21
C HIS A 147 -9.18 17.61 2.62
N ASP A 148 -8.17 16.84 3.04
CA ASP A 148 -7.48 16.95 4.34
C ASP A 148 -8.37 16.72 5.58
N ASP A 149 -9.59 16.22 5.39
CA ASP A 149 -10.56 15.90 6.44
C ASP A 149 -11.00 14.42 6.44
N GLY A 150 -10.25 13.58 5.73
CA GLY A 150 -10.52 12.15 5.57
C GLY A 150 -11.52 11.82 4.47
N ARG A 151 -11.92 12.81 3.66
CA ARG A 151 -12.78 12.62 2.48
C ARG A 151 -12.01 12.90 1.20
N VAL A 152 -12.47 12.27 0.13
CA VAL A 152 -11.97 12.49 -1.23
C VAL A 152 -13.10 12.84 -2.18
N SER A 153 -12.75 13.43 -3.32
CA SER A 153 -13.62 13.48 -4.49
C SER A 153 -12.93 12.85 -5.70
N LEU A 154 -13.73 12.34 -6.64
CA LEU A 154 -13.27 11.69 -7.86
C LEU A 154 -13.86 12.44 -9.06
N GLN A 155 -13.01 12.94 -9.94
CA GLN A 155 -13.42 13.62 -11.17
C GLN A 155 -13.06 12.78 -12.38
N ASN A 156 -13.98 12.67 -13.33
CA ASN A 156 -13.72 11.96 -14.57
C ASN A 156 -12.67 12.69 -15.42
N THR A 157 -11.80 11.93 -16.07
CA THR A 157 -10.68 12.48 -16.87
C THR A 157 -10.80 12.18 -18.35
N ALA A 158 -11.87 11.51 -18.78
CA ALA A 158 -12.07 11.19 -20.19
C ALA A 158 -12.37 12.48 -20.97
N LYS A 159 -11.72 12.62 -22.12
CA LYS A 159 -11.93 13.73 -23.07
C LYS A 159 -13.28 13.60 -23.79
N THR A 160 -14.35 13.81 -23.04
CA THR A 160 -15.75 13.80 -23.47
C THR A 160 -16.44 15.04 -22.93
N LYS A 161 -17.75 15.20 -23.20
CA LYS A 161 -18.54 16.28 -22.57
C LYS A 161 -18.65 16.16 -21.05
N TRP A 162 -18.21 15.04 -20.46
CA TRP A 162 -18.23 14.75 -19.03
C TRP A 162 -16.86 14.96 -18.35
N GLU A 163 -15.85 15.46 -19.09
CA GLU A 163 -14.53 15.75 -18.52
C GLU A 163 -14.65 16.70 -17.32
N GLY A 164 -14.02 16.34 -16.20
CA GLY A 164 -14.05 17.11 -14.96
C GLY A 164 -15.33 16.96 -14.12
N TYR A 165 -16.31 16.17 -14.56
CA TYR A 165 -17.51 15.90 -13.75
C TYR A 165 -17.16 14.96 -12.60
N TYR A 166 -17.82 15.16 -11.46
CA TYR A 166 -17.59 14.43 -10.24
C TYR A 166 -18.45 13.17 -10.17
N LEU A 167 -17.87 12.07 -9.68
CA LEU A 167 -18.64 10.94 -9.18
C LEU A 167 -19.43 11.40 -7.95
N ASP A 168 -20.73 11.57 -8.12
CA ASP A 168 -21.65 12.16 -7.14
C ASP A 168 -22.87 11.24 -6.97
N LEU A 169 -23.80 11.67 -6.12
CA LEU A 169 -25.04 10.99 -5.83
C LEU A 169 -26.20 11.94 -6.04
N ASP A 170 -27.24 11.49 -6.74
CA ASP A 170 -28.51 12.19 -6.68
C ASP A 170 -29.08 12.04 -5.26
N GLY A 171 -29.14 13.16 -4.53
CA GLY A 171 -29.59 13.16 -3.13
C GLY A 171 -31.03 12.71 -2.93
N ASN A 172 -31.87 12.75 -3.97
CA ASN A 172 -33.26 12.31 -3.92
C ASN A 172 -33.39 10.81 -4.21
N THR A 173 -32.73 10.33 -5.28
CA THR A 173 -32.90 8.94 -5.76
C THR A 173 -31.87 7.96 -5.19
N GLY A 174 -30.70 8.45 -4.78
CA GLY A 174 -29.57 7.61 -4.36
C GLY A 174 -28.77 7.02 -5.53
N GLU A 175 -29.09 7.42 -6.76
CA GLU A 175 -28.39 7.00 -7.97
C GLU A 175 -26.97 7.58 -8.01
N VAL A 176 -26.02 6.76 -8.46
CA VAL A 176 -24.63 7.17 -8.68
C VAL A 176 -24.53 7.85 -10.04
N ILE A 177 -24.14 9.12 -10.05
CA ILE A 177 -24.21 9.98 -11.22
C ILE A 177 -22.89 10.72 -11.46
N LEU A 178 -22.79 11.35 -12.63
CA LEU A 178 -21.82 12.41 -12.88
C LEU A 178 -22.46 13.78 -12.66
N TRP A 179 -21.82 14.62 -11.85
CA TRP A 179 -22.28 15.99 -11.58
C TRP A 179 -21.20 17.03 -11.94
N PRO A 180 -21.54 18.13 -12.65
CA PRO A 180 -20.56 19.12 -13.11
C PRO A 180 -19.91 19.94 -11.98
N ARG A 181 -20.36 19.79 -10.74
CA ARG A 181 -19.85 20.51 -9.57
C ARG A 181 -19.63 19.52 -8.45
N LEU A 182 -18.74 19.85 -7.52
CA LEU A 182 -18.58 19.03 -6.32
C LEU A 182 -19.75 19.30 -5.36
N GLY A 183 -20.80 18.50 -5.46
CA GLY A 183 -21.93 18.49 -4.53
C GLY A 183 -21.59 17.74 -3.24
N SER A 184 -22.51 17.74 -2.27
CA SER A 184 -22.30 17.00 -1.02
C SER A 184 -22.19 15.49 -1.22
N GLY A 185 -22.83 14.93 -2.26
CA GLY A 185 -22.74 13.50 -2.60
C GLY A 185 -21.42 13.11 -3.26
N GLY A 186 -20.66 14.07 -3.79
CA GLY A 186 -19.34 13.84 -4.39
C GLY A 186 -18.19 13.72 -3.39
N TYR A 187 -18.47 13.80 -2.09
CA TYR A 187 -17.50 13.57 -1.01
C TYR A 187 -17.61 12.17 -0.45
N TRP A 188 -16.55 11.39 -0.65
CA TRP A 188 -16.47 9.99 -0.27
C TRP A 188 -15.47 9.81 0.87
N LYS A 189 -15.88 9.15 1.94
CA LYS A 189 -14.95 8.67 2.95
C LYS A 189 -14.28 7.41 2.44
N VAL A 190 -12.96 7.46 2.29
CA VAL A 190 -12.16 6.30 1.87
C VAL A 190 -11.80 5.49 3.10
N THR A 191 -12.19 4.23 3.12
CA THR A 191 -11.68 3.27 4.10
C THR A 191 -10.83 2.25 3.37
N ARG A 192 -9.56 2.12 3.74
CA ARG A 192 -8.75 1.00 3.25
C ARG A 192 -9.22 -0.27 3.95
N ALA A 193 -9.43 -1.32 3.18
CA ALA A 193 -9.57 -2.67 3.73
C ALA A 193 -8.33 -3.09 4.56
N ASN A 194 -7.21 -2.37 4.39
CA ASN A 194 -5.96 -2.50 5.16
C ASN A 194 -5.47 -1.17 5.80
N GLY A 195 -6.33 -0.37 6.45
CA GLY A 195 -5.93 0.89 7.14
C GLY A 195 -6.97 1.45 8.13
N PRO A 196 -6.58 2.34 9.07
CA PRO A 196 -6.84 2.15 10.50
C PRO A 196 -8.05 2.94 11.02
N THR A 197 -9.26 2.40 10.93
CA THR A 197 -10.35 2.78 11.84
C THR A 197 -11.26 1.58 12.04
N ASN A 198 -11.15 0.91 13.20
CA ASN A 198 -12.09 -0.10 13.70
C ASN A 198 -12.70 -1.01 12.62
N GLY A 199 -11.85 -1.55 11.74
CA GLY A 199 -12.27 -2.55 10.77
C GLY A 199 -12.75 -3.81 11.50
N PRO A 200 -13.65 -4.59 10.89
CA PRO A 200 -14.07 -5.88 11.44
C PRO A 200 -12.83 -6.72 11.77
N ASP A 201 -12.89 -7.38 12.92
CA ASP A 201 -11.76 -8.10 13.50
C ASP A 201 -11.10 -9.02 12.45
N CYS A 202 -9.79 -8.92 12.30
CA CYS A 202 -9.03 -9.71 11.33
C CYS A 202 -9.13 -11.23 11.60
N SER A 203 -9.54 -11.60 12.82
CA SER A 203 -9.93 -12.97 13.20
C SER A 203 -11.18 -13.47 12.47
N VAL A 204 -12.05 -12.56 12.00
CA VAL A 204 -13.32 -12.85 11.31
C VAL A 204 -13.15 -12.73 9.79
N THR A 205 -12.36 -11.77 9.31
CA THR A 205 -12.20 -11.50 7.86
C THR A 205 -11.08 -12.29 7.20
N GLY A 206 -10.22 -12.95 7.98
CA GLY A 206 -9.08 -13.72 7.47
C GLY A 206 -7.93 -12.87 6.90
N GLY A 207 -8.01 -11.54 7.03
CA GLY A 207 -6.97 -10.61 6.61
C GLY A 207 -5.84 -10.44 7.64
N LYS A 208 -4.78 -9.72 7.28
CA LYS A 208 -3.63 -9.46 8.17
C LYS A 208 -4.00 -8.57 9.37
N GLY A 209 -5.01 -7.70 9.21
CA GLY A 209 -5.39 -6.71 10.20
C GLY A 209 -4.47 -5.49 10.23
N LYS A 210 -4.57 -4.68 11.29
CA LYS A 210 -3.77 -3.46 11.42
C LYS A 210 -2.28 -3.78 11.57
N LYS A 211 -1.41 -3.05 10.87
CA LYS A 211 0.04 -3.10 11.11
C LYS A 211 0.35 -2.59 12.52
N LEU A 212 1.01 -3.42 13.30
CA LEU A 212 1.42 -3.12 14.67
C LEU A 212 2.87 -2.63 14.72
N ASP A 213 3.76 -3.23 13.94
CA ASP A 213 5.19 -2.96 14.03
C ASP A 213 5.95 -3.43 12.78
N SER A 214 7.20 -3.00 12.63
CA SER A 214 8.15 -3.54 11.66
C SER A 214 9.58 -3.18 12.00
N GLY A 215 10.52 -4.03 11.62
CA GLY A 215 11.94 -3.72 11.77
C GLY A 215 12.84 -4.82 11.25
N THR A 216 14.10 -4.72 11.64
CA THR A 216 15.14 -5.71 11.32
C THR A 216 15.85 -6.12 12.60
N VAL A 217 16.15 -7.40 12.75
CA VAL A 217 16.95 -7.93 13.86
C VAL A 217 18.09 -8.79 13.32
N GLY A 218 19.31 -8.47 13.74
CA GLY A 218 20.49 -9.28 13.49
C GLY A 218 20.67 -10.34 14.58
N ILE A 219 20.99 -11.56 14.19
CA ILE A 219 21.24 -12.70 15.08
C ILE A 219 22.65 -13.21 14.77
N ARG A 220 23.59 -12.86 15.68
CA ARG A 220 24.99 -13.31 15.69
C ARG A 220 25.74 -13.11 14.35
N ASP A 221 25.47 -12.02 13.65
CA ASP A 221 26.08 -11.67 12.36
C ASP A 221 25.90 -12.72 11.24
N VAL A 222 25.02 -13.71 11.45
CA VAL A 222 24.73 -14.79 10.50
C VAL A 222 23.32 -14.66 9.95
N LEU A 223 22.36 -14.14 10.70
CA LEU A 223 20.99 -13.97 10.23
C LEU A 223 20.52 -12.55 10.44
N ASP A 224 20.15 -11.89 9.36
CA ASP A 224 19.36 -10.67 9.41
C ASP A 224 17.90 -11.03 9.13
N LEU A 225 17.01 -10.60 9.99
CA LEU A 225 15.58 -10.89 9.87
C LEU A 225 14.81 -9.60 9.76
N GLU A 226 14.24 -9.35 8.59
CA GLU A 226 13.21 -8.32 8.42
C GLU A 226 11.87 -8.89 8.86
N TYR A 227 11.07 -8.08 9.58
CA TYR A 227 9.74 -8.49 10.03
C TYR A 227 8.70 -7.37 9.87
N LEU A 228 7.47 -7.78 9.58
CA LEU A 228 6.26 -6.97 9.57
C LEU A 228 5.22 -7.63 10.50
N ILE A 229 4.78 -6.90 11.52
CA ILE A 229 3.78 -7.40 12.47
C ILE A 229 2.44 -6.76 12.16
N TYR A 230 1.41 -7.58 12.01
CA TYR A 230 0.02 -7.18 11.93
C TYR A 230 -0.77 -7.83 13.08
N GLU A 231 -2.02 -7.40 13.30
CA GLU A 231 -2.88 -7.96 14.35
C GLU A 231 -3.11 -9.47 14.19
N CYS A 232 -3.30 -9.98 12.97
CA CYS A 232 -3.60 -11.39 12.70
C CYS A 232 -2.61 -12.09 11.77
N ALA A 233 -1.54 -11.40 11.36
CA ALA A 233 -0.45 -12.02 10.61
C ALA A 233 0.92 -11.46 11.01
N ILE A 234 1.96 -12.27 10.85
CA ILE A 234 3.35 -11.83 10.95
C ILE A 234 4.04 -12.28 9.67
N GLU A 235 4.79 -11.38 9.05
CA GLU A 235 5.63 -11.72 7.91
C GLU A 235 7.09 -11.55 8.30
N VAL A 236 7.90 -12.55 8.01
CA VAL A 236 9.34 -12.47 8.22
C VAL A 236 10.10 -12.85 6.97
N LYS A 237 11.23 -12.18 6.76
CA LYS A 237 12.11 -12.42 5.62
C LYS A 237 13.53 -12.60 6.14
N PRO A 238 13.99 -13.85 6.30
CA PRO A 238 15.35 -14.12 6.74
C PRO A 238 16.35 -13.87 5.62
N LEU A 239 17.54 -13.43 6.01
CA LEU A 239 18.73 -13.32 5.18
C LEU A 239 19.85 -14.04 5.94
N ILE A 240 20.25 -15.21 5.47
CA ILE A 240 21.22 -16.06 6.18
C ILE A 240 22.56 -15.98 5.48
N ALA A 241 23.59 -15.51 6.19
CA ALA A 241 24.96 -15.32 5.69
C ALA A 241 24.99 -14.48 4.40
N ASN A 242 24.20 -13.41 4.35
CA ASN A 242 23.98 -12.55 3.17
C ASN A 242 23.38 -13.27 1.94
N ILE A 243 22.89 -14.50 2.10
CA ILE A 243 22.19 -15.23 1.06
C ILE A 243 20.70 -14.95 1.20
N ASN A 244 20.12 -14.36 0.15
CA ASN A 244 18.68 -14.18 0.06
C ASN A 244 18.01 -15.55 0.07
N THR A 245 17.27 -15.84 1.12
CA THR A 245 16.67 -17.14 1.32
C THR A 245 15.42 -17.37 0.46
N GLY A 246 15.09 -16.41 -0.42
CA GLY A 246 14.15 -16.57 -1.52
C GLY A 246 12.67 -16.47 -1.14
N GLY A 247 12.32 -16.12 0.10
CA GLY A 247 10.92 -16.09 0.51
C GLY A 247 10.60 -15.28 1.75
N THR A 248 9.34 -14.85 1.80
CA THR A 248 8.68 -14.31 3.00
C THR A 248 7.90 -15.45 3.66
N TYR A 249 8.09 -15.63 4.97
CA TYR A 249 7.34 -16.56 5.78
C TYR A 249 6.19 -15.83 6.47
N SER A 250 4.98 -16.31 6.28
CA SER A 250 3.79 -15.75 6.91
C SER A 250 3.29 -16.66 8.02
N LEU A 251 3.16 -16.10 9.22
CA LEU A 251 2.54 -16.75 10.38
C LEU A 251 1.15 -16.14 10.60
N SER A 252 0.23 -16.95 11.11
CA SER A 252 -1.16 -16.58 11.40
C SER A 252 -1.69 -17.35 12.62
N ALA A 253 -2.94 -17.10 13.00
CA ALA A 253 -3.60 -17.86 14.07
C ALA A 253 -3.66 -19.38 13.79
N THR A 254 -3.86 -19.77 12.53
CA THR A 254 -3.91 -21.18 12.10
C THR A 254 -2.52 -21.76 11.81
N ASN A 255 -1.52 -20.92 11.56
CA ASN A 255 -0.15 -21.32 11.32
C ASN A 255 0.82 -20.50 12.18
N ARG A 256 1.00 -20.92 13.44
CA ARG A 256 1.78 -20.17 14.44
C ARG A 256 3.30 -20.32 14.30
N GLY A 257 3.79 -21.05 13.30
CA GLY A 257 5.21 -21.16 13.06
C GLY A 257 5.55 -21.67 11.67
N ALA A 258 6.78 -21.42 11.25
CA ALA A 258 7.34 -21.92 10.01
C ALA A 258 8.76 -22.42 10.26
N THR A 259 9.12 -23.48 9.53
CA THR A 259 10.48 -24.03 9.53
C THR A 259 10.97 -24.14 8.11
N ALA A 260 12.21 -23.76 7.88
CA ALA A 260 12.86 -23.84 6.59
C ALA A 260 14.28 -24.39 6.74
N ILE A 261 14.72 -25.10 5.70
CA ILE A 261 16.03 -25.75 5.68
C ILE A 261 16.80 -25.21 4.48
N TRP A 262 18.00 -24.69 4.74
CA TRP A 262 18.92 -24.24 3.71
C TRP A 262 20.18 -25.08 3.70
N PRO A 263 20.42 -25.88 2.65
CA PRO A 263 21.68 -26.59 2.52
C PRO A 263 22.82 -25.60 2.26
N ILE A 264 23.89 -25.72 3.02
CA ILE A 264 25.17 -25.03 2.75
C ILE A 264 26.01 -25.93 1.84
N ILE A 265 26.06 -27.22 2.21
CA ILE A 265 26.62 -28.30 1.42
C ILE A 265 25.52 -29.37 1.40
N PRO A 266 24.87 -29.65 0.25
CA PRO A 266 23.65 -30.45 0.13
C PRO A 266 23.61 -31.79 0.87
N GLU A 267 24.76 -32.31 1.29
CA GLU A 267 24.91 -33.61 1.93
C GLU A 267 25.69 -33.59 3.25
N ALA A 268 26.26 -32.45 3.67
CA ALA A 268 27.13 -32.38 4.85
C ALA A 268 26.63 -31.38 5.89
N SER A 269 26.12 -30.22 5.48
CA SER A 269 25.74 -29.15 6.42
C SER A 269 24.56 -28.33 5.93
N ARG A 270 23.69 -27.95 6.87
CA ARG A 270 22.49 -27.16 6.60
C ARG A 270 22.19 -26.20 7.74
N TYR A 271 21.53 -25.10 7.41
CA TYR A 271 20.81 -24.27 8.36
C TYR A 271 19.37 -24.77 8.50
N VAL A 272 18.88 -24.80 9.74
CA VAL A 272 17.47 -24.97 10.06
C VAL A 272 17.01 -23.71 10.74
N PHE A 273 16.10 -23.00 10.09
CA PHE A 273 15.46 -21.81 10.61
C PHE A 273 14.07 -22.17 11.07
N SER A 274 13.72 -21.71 12.25
CA SER A 274 12.36 -21.81 12.77
C SER A 274 11.93 -20.45 13.28
N VAL A 275 10.74 -20.02 12.90
CA VAL A 275 10.09 -18.82 13.41
C VAL A 275 8.74 -19.21 13.95
N TYR A 276 8.38 -18.75 15.14
CA TYR A 276 7.09 -19.10 15.74
C TYR A 276 6.61 -18.03 16.72
N VAL A 277 5.31 -18.05 16.98
CA VAL A 277 4.65 -17.19 17.96
C VAL A 277 4.23 -18.03 19.16
N GLU A 278 4.73 -17.64 20.33
CA GLU A 278 4.34 -18.21 21.62
C GLU A 278 4.00 -17.07 22.57
N ASN A 279 2.81 -17.11 23.18
CA ASN A 279 2.34 -16.07 24.11
C ASN A 279 2.51 -14.64 23.56
N LYS A 280 2.03 -14.42 22.32
CA LYS A 280 2.15 -13.14 21.59
C LYS A 280 3.59 -12.62 21.43
N THR A 281 4.56 -13.51 21.52
CA THR A 281 5.99 -13.21 21.36
C THR A 281 6.51 -13.92 20.13
N LEU A 282 7.18 -13.17 19.25
CA LEU A 282 7.84 -13.74 18.08
C LEU A 282 9.22 -14.25 18.49
N TRP A 283 9.42 -15.55 18.29
CA TRP A 283 10.67 -16.24 18.51
C TRP A 283 11.26 -16.68 17.18
N VAL A 284 12.59 -16.56 17.11
CA VAL A 284 13.36 -16.99 15.95
C VAL A 284 14.48 -17.86 16.44
N GLU A 285 14.62 -19.01 15.82
CA GLU A 285 15.66 -19.98 16.06
C GLU A 285 16.41 -20.25 14.77
N LEU A 286 17.73 -20.20 14.85
CA LEU A 286 18.62 -20.64 13.79
C LEU A 286 19.54 -21.71 14.34
N GLU A 287 19.57 -22.85 13.66
CA GLU A 287 20.47 -23.95 13.98
C GLU A 287 21.34 -24.28 12.78
N MET A 288 22.60 -24.58 13.02
CA MET A 288 23.43 -25.28 12.05
C MET A 288 23.46 -26.75 12.41
N GLN A 289 23.25 -27.59 11.41
CA GLN A 289 23.30 -29.03 11.55
C GLN A 289 24.34 -29.62 10.62
N HIS A 290 25.08 -30.60 11.12
CA HIS A 290 26.03 -31.39 10.34
C HIS A 290 25.56 -32.84 10.27
N ARG A 291 25.77 -33.48 9.12
CA ARG A 291 25.42 -34.89 8.92
C ARG A 291 26.52 -35.76 9.50
N THR A 292 26.15 -36.70 10.37
CA THR A 292 27.09 -37.62 11.04
C THR A 292 26.61 -39.06 10.85
N LEU A 293 27.53 -40.02 10.95
CA LEU A 293 27.19 -41.45 10.96
C LEU A 293 26.85 -41.88 12.39
N GLN A 294 25.75 -42.62 12.56
CA GLN A 294 25.33 -43.20 13.84
C GLN A 294 24.81 -44.63 13.65
N GLY A 295 25.13 -45.51 14.60
CA GLY A 295 24.64 -46.89 14.67
C GLY A 295 25.62 -47.94 14.13
N GLY A 296 25.33 -49.21 14.43
CA GLY A 296 26.06 -50.37 13.92
C GLY A 296 25.76 -50.68 12.45
N LEU A 297 26.37 -51.72 11.90
CA LEU A 297 26.30 -52.06 10.47
C LEU A 297 24.87 -52.44 10.03
N PRO A 298 24.27 -51.77 9.02
CA PRO A 298 24.82 -50.66 8.23
C PRO A 298 24.63 -49.29 8.89
N PRO A 299 25.62 -48.38 8.78
CA PRO A 299 25.55 -47.08 9.44
C PRO A 299 24.43 -46.21 8.86
N LYS A 300 23.76 -45.44 9.73
CA LYS A 300 22.71 -44.49 9.34
C LYS A 300 23.23 -43.06 9.46
N PHE A 301 22.87 -42.23 8.49
CA PHE A 301 23.15 -40.80 8.59
C PHE A 301 22.12 -40.09 9.45
N VAL A 302 22.59 -39.25 10.37
CA VAL A 302 21.76 -38.41 11.23
C VAL A 302 22.26 -36.97 11.20
N TRP A 303 21.32 -36.02 11.20
CA TRP A 303 21.64 -34.61 11.35
C TRP A 303 21.82 -34.29 12.83
N ARG A 304 22.97 -33.71 13.19
CA ARG A 304 23.26 -33.25 14.55
C ARG A 304 23.46 -31.76 14.57
N LYS A 305 22.80 -31.10 15.53
CA LYS A 305 23.00 -29.67 15.82
C LYS A 305 24.45 -29.44 16.26
N THR A 306 25.17 -28.61 15.52
CA THR A 306 26.53 -28.18 15.88
C THR A 306 26.49 -26.88 16.65
N TRP A 307 25.60 -25.96 16.26
CA TRP A 307 25.29 -24.75 17.02
C TRP A 307 23.85 -24.31 16.78
N GLY A 308 23.34 -23.44 17.65
CA GLY A 308 22.10 -22.71 17.39
C GLY A 308 21.92 -21.51 18.30
N ALA A 309 21.06 -20.58 17.89
CA ALA A 309 20.67 -19.42 18.66
C ALA A 309 19.14 -19.29 18.67
N LYS A 310 18.56 -19.03 19.84
CA LYS A 310 17.15 -18.66 20.02
C LYS A 310 17.09 -17.19 20.42
N THR A 311 16.34 -16.40 19.68
CA THR A 311 16.23 -14.95 19.88
C THR A 311 14.77 -14.55 20.00
N ARG A 312 14.49 -13.75 21.03
CA ARG A 312 13.20 -13.06 21.17
C ARG A 312 13.24 -11.80 20.32
N VAL A 313 12.39 -11.71 19.31
CA VAL A 313 12.33 -10.52 18.45
C VAL A 313 11.55 -9.42 19.15
N GLY A 314 10.39 -9.76 19.71
CA GLY A 314 9.50 -8.80 20.36
C GLY A 314 8.21 -9.46 20.83
N SER A 315 7.38 -8.69 21.53
CA SER A 315 6.05 -9.12 21.98
C SER A 315 5.06 -7.98 21.80
N TRP A 316 3.88 -8.30 21.27
CA TRP A 316 2.88 -7.29 20.90
C TRP A 316 1.54 -7.69 21.48
N SER A 317 1.03 -6.86 22.40
CA SER A 317 -0.28 -7.07 23.04
C SER A 317 -1.43 -7.06 22.04
N GLY A 318 -1.28 -6.30 20.95
CA GLY A 318 -2.25 -6.19 19.85
C GLY A 318 -2.30 -7.42 18.92
N LEU A 319 -1.42 -8.41 19.07
CA LEU A 319 -1.53 -9.66 18.34
C LEU A 319 -2.78 -10.43 18.80
N LYS A 320 -3.54 -10.92 17.83
CA LYS A 320 -4.79 -11.69 17.99
C LYS A 320 -4.60 -13.17 17.60
N PHE A 321 -3.36 -13.65 17.65
CA PHE A 321 -2.98 -15.05 17.41
C PHE A 321 -3.52 -15.99 18.48
#